data_AF-A0A355EYH1-F1
#
_entry.id   AF-A0A355EYH1-F1
#
_cell.length_a   1.000
_cell.length_b   1.000
_cell.length_c   1.000
_cell.angle_alpha   90.00
_cell.angle_beta   90.00
_cell.angle_gamma   90.00
#
_symmetry.space_group_name_H-M   'P 1'
#
loop_
_entity.id
_entity.type
_entity.pdbx_description
1 polymer ?
#
loop_
_entity_poly.entity_id
_entity_poly.type
_entity_poly.pdbx_seq_one_letter_code
_entity_poly.pdbx_strand_id
1 'polypeptide(L)'
;MPTRYLDDATPVVQFDPQHEVSPFALFRRMKEGRPPLLVDVRPAPGRLGLQGAIPYPGPEWSPPRDLDVVLFDDDGTAALDGARHMQAAGWPLVKALFGGLELYEFSLDPAVVGAETFLVRI
;
A
#
# COMPACT_ATOMS: atom_id res chain seq x y z
N MET A 1 -8.45 -3.44 -16.23
CA MET A 1 -8.52 -4.93 -16.28
C MET A 1 -9.95 -5.34 -15.92
N PRO A 2 -10.58 -6.31 -16.61
CA PRO A 2 -11.93 -6.75 -16.28
C PRO A 2 -11.94 -7.55 -14.96
N THR A 3 -12.88 -7.23 -14.06
CA THR A 3 -13.10 -7.95 -12.79
C THR A 3 -13.40 -9.42 -13.07
N ARG A 4 -12.65 -10.33 -12.46
CA ARG A 4 -12.92 -11.77 -12.49
C ARG A 4 -13.80 -12.16 -11.31
N TYR A 5 -14.85 -12.91 -11.60
CA TYR A 5 -15.77 -13.45 -10.62
C TYR A 5 -15.53 -14.95 -10.47
N LEU A 6 -15.68 -15.48 -9.26
CA LEU A 6 -15.83 -16.93 -9.05
C LEU A 6 -17.20 -17.39 -9.57
N ASP A 7 -17.40 -18.72 -9.62
CA ASP A 7 -18.63 -19.36 -10.10
C ASP A 7 -19.90 -18.92 -9.32
N ASP A 8 -19.74 -18.23 -8.20
CA ASP A 8 -20.80 -17.74 -7.31
C ASP A 8 -20.92 -16.20 -7.26
N ALA A 9 -20.40 -15.49 -8.27
CA ALA A 9 -20.41 -14.03 -8.34
C ALA A 9 -19.59 -13.31 -7.25
N THR A 10 -18.76 -14.04 -6.50
CA THR A 10 -17.80 -13.42 -5.58
C THR A 10 -16.73 -12.68 -6.38
N PRO A 11 -16.54 -11.35 -6.21
CA PRO A 11 -15.46 -10.63 -6.87
C PRO A 11 -14.12 -11.10 -6.33
N VAL A 12 -13.22 -11.53 -7.22
CA VAL A 12 -11.85 -11.87 -6.84
C VAL A 12 -11.03 -10.59 -6.84
N VAL A 13 -10.61 -10.15 -5.66
CA VAL A 13 -9.60 -9.09 -5.54
C VAL A 13 -8.28 -9.66 -6.07
N GLN A 14 -7.86 -9.19 -7.25
CA GLN A 14 -6.69 -9.70 -7.93
C GLN A 14 -5.50 -8.78 -7.71
N PHE A 15 -4.44 -9.33 -7.11
CA PHE A 15 -3.15 -8.66 -6.99
C PHE A 15 -2.52 -8.41 -8.37
N ASP A 16 -2.15 -7.17 -8.62
CA ASP A 16 -1.43 -6.71 -9.81
C ASP A 16 0.00 -6.28 -9.44
N PRO A 17 1.03 -7.10 -9.71
CA PRO A 17 2.40 -6.79 -9.33
C PRO A 17 2.99 -5.57 -10.06
N GLN A 18 2.36 -5.07 -11.12
CA GLN A 18 2.80 -3.83 -11.78
C GLN A 18 2.44 -2.60 -10.95
N HIS A 19 1.25 -2.58 -10.35
CA HIS A 19 0.72 -1.43 -9.62
C HIS A 19 0.78 -1.59 -8.10
N GLU A 20 1.01 -2.81 -7.60
CA GLU A 20 0.83 -3.12 -6.19
C GLU A 20 2.05 -3.80 -5.56
N VAL A 21 2.16 -3.64 -4.24
CA VAL A 21 3.07 -4.38 -3.37
C VAL A 21 2.23 -5.17 -2.36
N SER A 22 2.56 -6.44 -2.13
CA SER A 22 1.87 -7.23 -1.12
C SER A 22 2.31 -6.84 0.30
N PRO A 23 1.46 -7.07 1.32
CA PRO A 23 1.82 -6.80 2.72
C PRO A 23 3.15 -7.43 3.15
N PHE A 24 3.36 -8.71 2.82
CA PHE A 24 4.62 -9.41 3.13
C PHE A 24 5.83 -8.82 2.40
N ALA A 25 5.67 -8.41 1.15
CA ALA A 25 6.76 -7.79 0.40
C ALA A 25 7.14 -6.42 1.00
N LEU A 26 6.15 -5.63 1.42
CA LEU A 26 6.39 -4.37 2.13
C LEU A 26 7.04 -4.62 3.49
N PHE A 27 6.48 -5.51 4.31
CA PHE A 27 7.03 -5.88 5.62
C PHE A 27 8.49 -6.29 5.53
N ARG A 28 8.84 -7.17 4.58
CA ARG A 28 10.21 -7.63 4.38
C ARG A 28 11.15 -6.46 4.03
N ARG A 29 10.73 -5.54 3.15
CA ARG A 29 11.52 -4.36 2.79
C ARG A 29 11.79 -3.46 4.00
N MET A 30 10.77 -3.24 4.83
CA MET A 30 10.92 -2.48 6.09
C MET A 30 11.89 -3.19 7.04
N LYS A 31 11.74 -4.50 7.23
CA LYS A 31 12.58 -5.31 8.11
C LYS A 31 14.05 -5.37 7.68
N GLU A 32 14.30 -5.37 6.37
CA GLU A 32 15.65 -5.40 5.79
C GLU A 32 16.32 -4.01 5.71
N GLY A 33 15.74 -2.97 6.34
CA GLY A 33 16.31 -1.63 6.36
C GLY A 33 16.27 -0.92 5.00
N ARG A 34 15.36 -1.34 4.11
CA ARG A 34 15.12 -0.73 2.79
C ARG A 34 13.68 -0.23 2.66
N PRO A 35 13.19 0.61 3.60
CA PRO A 35 11.81 1.05 3.55
C PRO A 35 11.56 1.94 2.32
N PRO A 36 10.44 1.76 1.60
CA PRO A 36 10.01 2.73 0.61
C PRO A 36 9.53 4.02 1.30
N LEU A 37 9.32 5.08 0.53
CA LEU A 37 8.55 6.22 1.02
C LEU A 37 7.08 5.79 1.17
N LEU A 38 6.56 5.88 2.38
CA LEU A 38 5.19 5.50 2.71
C LEU A 38 4.30 6.74 2.72
N VAL A 39 3.21 6.71 1.94
CA VAL A 39 2.28 7.84 1.81
C VAL A 39 0.86 7.38 2.13
N ASP A 40 0.30 7.97 3.18
CA ASP A 40 -1.10 7.79 3.57
C ASP A 40 -1.98 8.69 2.69
N VAL A 41 -2.80 8.10 1.82
CA VAL A 41 -3.67 8.84 0.90
C VAL A 41 -5.05 9.14 1.49
N ARG A 42 -5.31 8.76 2.75
CA ARG A 42 -6.58 9.07 3.42
C ARG A 42 -6.72 10.58 3.63
N PRO A 43 -7.93 11.13 3.53
CA PRO A 43 -8.18 12.55 3.79
C PRO A 43 -8.03 12.93 5.28
N ALA A 44 -8.15 11.95 6.18
CA ALA A 44 -7.92 12.10 7.61
C ALA A 44 -7.23 10.84 8.15
N PRO A 45 -6.38 10.96 9.18
CA PRO A 45 -5.77 9.79 9.82
C PRO A 45 -6.83 8.82 10.36
N GLY A 46 -6.64 7.52 10.08
CA GLY A 46 -7.43 6.45 10.68
C GLY A 46 -6.85 5.99 12.02
N ARG A 47 -7.31 4.83 12.53
CA ARG A 47 -6.85 4.25 13.81
C ARG A 47 -5.43 3.68 13.74
N LEU A 48 -5.04 3.21 12.56
CA LEU A 48 -3.74 2.60 12.29
C LEU A 48 -3.04 3.33 11.16
N GLY A 49 -1.72 3.37 11.23
CA GLY A 49 -0.84 3.81 10.15
C GLY A 49 0.40 2.94 10.08
N LEU A 50 1.27 3.22 9.12
CA LEU A 50 2.58 2.58 9.00
C LEU A 50 3.66 3.49 9.58
N GLN A 51 4.60 2.90 10.32
CA GLN A 51 5.73 3.61 10.90
C GLN A 51 6.54 4.35 9.82
N GLY A 52 6.75 5.65 10.02
CA GLY A 52 7.49 6.50 9.10
C GLY A 52 6.70 6.98 7.88
N ALA A 53 5.40 6.71 7.81
CA ALA A 53 4.53 7.25 6.78
C ALA A 53 4.33 8.77 6.92
N ILE A 54 4.15 9.43 5.78
CA ILE A 54 3.73 10.83 5.70
C ILE A 54 2.28 10.92 5.20
N PRO A 55 1.49 11.92 5.64
CA PRO A 55 0.22 12.21 4.98
C PRO A 55 0.47 12.64 3.53
N TYR A 56 -0.47 12.35 2.65
CA TYR A 56 -0.42 12.83 1.28
C TYR A 56 -0.24 14.36 1.24
N PRO A 57 0.87 14.89 0.67
CA PRO A 57 1.17 16.31 0.80
C PRO A 57 0.27 17.24 -0.02
N GLY A 58 -0.57 16.68 -0.90
CA GLY A 58 -1.53 17.40 -1.72
C GLY A 58 -1.34 17.22 -3.23
N PRO A 59 -2.27 17.77 -4.04
CA PRO A 59 -2.36 17.49 -5.48
C PRO A 59 -1.14 17.93 -6.30
N GLU A 60 -0.42 18.96 -5.85
CA GLU A 60 0.78 19.48 -6.52
C GLU A 60 2.06 18.69 -6.18
N TRP A 61 1.98 17.76 -5.24
CA TRP A 61 3.13 16.97 -4.84
C TRP A 61 3.47 15.92 -5.89
N SER A 62 4.76 15.83 -6.19
CA SER A 62 5.32 14.79 -7.05
C SER A 62 6.22 13.86 -6.23
N PRO A 63 6.13 12.54 -6.44
CA PRO A 63 7.02 11.59 -5.77
C PRO A 63 8.48 11.78 -6.22
N PRO A 64 9.46 11.38 -5.40
CA PRO A 64 10.85 11.29 -5.84
C PRO A 64 11.00 10.33 -7.04
N ARG A 65 11.90 10.64 -7.99
CA ARG A 65 12.09 9.84 -9.22
C ARG A 65 12.86 8.54 -9.00
N ASP A 66 13.65 8.48 -7.95
CA ASP A 66 14.66 7.46 -7.67
C ASP A 66 14.35 6.61 -6.43
N LEU A 67 13.17 6.78 -5.84
CA LEU A 67 12.73 6.04 -4.66
C LEU A 67 11.46 5.24 -4.96
N ASP A 68 11.39 4.03 -4.37
CA ASP A 68 10.15 3.29 -4.28
C ASP A 68 9.17 4.06 -3.39
N VAL A 69 7.96 4.28 -3.90
CA VAL A 69 6.87 4.92 -3.16
C VAL A 69 5.72 3.94 -3.01
N VAL A 70 5.21 3.79 -1.79
CA VAL A 70 4.03 2.97 -1.51
C VAL A 70 2.92 3.86 -0.96
N LEU A 71 1.85 3.97 -1.74
CA LEU A 71 0.60 4.59 -1.34
C LEU A 71 -0.23 3.58 -0.54
N PHE A 72 -0.91 4.03 0.50
CA PHE A 72 -1.84 3.18 1.24
C PHE A 72 -3.00 4.00 1.80
N ASP A 73 -4.11 3.31 2.01
CA ASP A 73 -5.31 3.73 2.74
C ASP A 73 -5.82 2.51 3.53
N ASP A 74 -7.09 2.50 3.94
CA ASP A 74 -7.64 1.43 4.75
C ASP A 74 -7.81 0.11 3.96
N ASP A 75 -8.35 0.15 2.74
CA ASP A 75 -8.76 -1.04 1.96
C ASP A 75 -7.98 -1.28 0.65
N GLY A 76 -7.10 -0.35 0.27
CA GLY A 76 -6.27 -0.35 -0.94
C GLY A 76 -6.85 0.42 -2.13
N THR A 77 -8.11 0.87 -2.08
CA THR A 77 -8.84 1.34 -3.26
C THR A 77 -8.32 2.67 -3.80
N ALA A 78 -8.26 3.71 -2.97
CA ALA A 78 -7.79 5.03 -3.40
C ALA A 78 -6.28 5.02 -3.67
N ALA A 79 -5.53 4.22 -2.90
CA ALA A 79 -4.11 3.98 -3.12
C ALA A 79 -3.84 3.38 -4.52
N LEU A 80 -4.62 2.38 -4.94
CA LEU A 80 -4.48 1.73 -6.25
C LEU A 80 -4.78 2.69 -7.40
N ASP A 81 -5.86 3.46 -7.29
CA ASP A 81 -6.21 4.47 -8.29
C ASP A 81 -5.13 5.56 -8.38
N GLY A 82 -4.62 6.02 -7.24
CA GLY A 82 -3.50 6.96 -7.17
C GLY A 82 -2.23 6.42 -7.82
N ALA A 83 -1.86 5.17 -7.53
CA ALA A 83 -0.66 4.54 -8.10
C ALA A 83 -0.77 4.41 -9.62
N ARG A 84 -1.92 3.97 -10.14
CA ARG A 84 -2.19 3.90 -11.59
C ARG A 84 -2.07 5.27 -12.25
N HIS A 85 -2.67 6.30 -11.66
CA HIS A 85 -2.60 7.65 -12.19
C HIS A 85 -1.16 8.19 -12.22
N MET A 86 -0.40 7.99 -11.14
CA MET A 86 1.00 8.42 -11.06
C MET A 86 1.89 7.64 -12.03
N GLN A 87 1.73 6.33 -12.16
CA GLN A 87 2.47 5.54 -13.14
C GLN A 87 2.18 5.99 -14.57
N ALA A 88 0.92 6.26 -14.92
CA ALA A 88 0.54 6.81 -16.21
C ALA A 88 1.15 8.20 -16.47
N ALA A 89 1.40 8.98 -15.41
CA ALA A 89 2.10 10.27 -15.46
C ALA A 89 3.64 10.15 -15.47
N GLY A 90 4.20 8.93 -15.57
CA GLY A 90 5.63 8.71 -15.68
C GLY A 90 6.36 8.49 -14.35
N TRP A 91 5.65 8.04 -13.31
CA TRP A 91 6.20 7.68 -12.00
C TRP A 91 6.15 6.16 -11.76
N PRO A 92 7.01 5.35 -12.42
CA PRO A 92 6.89 3.90 -12.44
C PRO A 92 7.19 3.20 -11.10
N LEU A 93 7.85 3.90 -10.16
CA LEU A 93 8.21 3.36 -8.85
C LEU A 93 7.13 3.55 -7.77
N VAL A 94 6.00 4.17 -8.13
CA VAL A 94 4.86 4.33 -7.24
C VAL A 94 3.99 3.09 -7.31
N LYS A 95 3.70 2.49 -6.16
CA LYS A 95 2.81 1.33 -6.03
C LYS A 95 1.79 1.55 -4.92
N ALA A 96 0.71 0.80 -4.94
CA ALA A 96 -0.26 0.74 -3.85
C ALA A 96 0.01 -0.46 -2.94
N LEU A 97 -0.30 -0.32 -1.64
CA LEU A 97 -0.37 -1.46 -0.73
C LEU A 97 -1.62 -2.29 -1.04
N PHE A 98 -1.41 -3.52 -1.50
CA PHE A 98 -2.50 -4.43 -1.83
C PHE A 98 -3.39 -4.68 -0.61
N GLY A 99 -4.69 -4.39 -0.76
CA GLY A 99 -5.70 -4.56 0.30
C GLY A 99 -5.56 -3.60 1.48
N GLY A 100 -4.74 -2.54 1.34
CA GLY A 100 -4.61 -1.49 2.34
C GLY A 100 -4.10 -1.98 3.70
N LEU A 101 -4.35 -1.16 4.72
CA LEU A 101 -4.00 -1.48 6.10
C LEU A 101 -4.80 -2.65 6.67
N GLU A 102 -6.04 -2.86 6.22
CA GLU A 102 -6.88 -3.99 6.66
C GLU A 102 -6.21 -5.32 6.32
N LEU A 103 -5.80 -5.50 5.06
CA LEU A 103 -5.12 -6.72 4.66
C LEU A 103 -3.72 -6.80 5.25
N TYR A 104 -3.05 -5.67 5.45
CA TYR A 104 -1.73 -5.65 6.10
C TYR A 104 -1.80 -6.12 7.56
N GLU A 105 -2.74 -5.60 8.35
CA GLU A 105 -3.00 -6.05 9.72
C GLU A 105 -3.36 -7.53 9.76
N PHE A 106 -4.26 -7.97 8.87
CA PHE A 106 -4.67 -9.36 8.79
C PHE A 106 -3.53 -10.32 8.38
N SER A 107 -2.65 -9.89 7.47
CA SER A 107 -1.60 -10.75 6.90
C SER A 107 -0.43 -10.98 7.84
N LEU A 108 -0.17 -10.06 8.77
CA LEU A 108 1.02 -10.07 9.62
C LEU A 108 0.75 -10.72 10.97
N ASP A 109 0.37 -12.00 10.95
CA ASP A 109 0.26 -12.82 12.16
C ASP A 109 1.59 -12.76 12.95
N PRO A 110 1.57 -12.33 14.22
CA PRO A 110 2.77 -12.26 15.04
C PRO A 110 3.49 -13.60 15.21
N ALA A 111 2.81 -14.73 15.05
CA ALA A 111 3.44 -16.05 15.04
C ALA A 111 4.28 -16.30 13.76
N VAL A 112 3.96 -15.61 12.66
CA VAL A 112 4.64 -15.73 11.36
C VAL A 112 5.75 -14.70 11.22
N VAL A 113 5.50 -13.45 11.61
CA VAL A 113 6.44 -12.34 11.40
C VAL A 113 7.16 -11.85 12.67
N GLY A 114 6.82 -12.41 13.84
CA GLY A 114 7.27 -11.95 15.14
C GLY A 114 6.43 -10.80 15.69
N ALA A 115 6.84 -10.21 16.82
CA ALA A 115 6.08 -9.13 17.47
C ALA A 115 6.10 -7.79 16.70
N GLU A 116 6.89 -7.68 15.65
CA GLU A 116 7.07 -6.45 14.87
C GLU A 116 6.17 -6.48 13.63
N THR A 117 5.32 -5.46 13.47
CA THR A 117 4.42 -5.32 12.32
C THR A 117 4.57 -3.98 11.61
N PHE A 118 5.34 -3.03 12.16
CA PHE A 118 5.44 -1.64 11.71
C PHE A 118 4.10 -0.87 11.68
N LEU A 119 3.03 -1.44 12.26
CA LEU A 119 1.78 -0.72 12.49
C LEU A 119 1.91 0.17 13.72
N VAL A 120 1.43 1.41 13.60
CA VAL A 120 1.38 2.38 14.70
C VAL A 120 -0.05 2.83 14.93
N ARG A 121 -0.40 3.07 16.20
CA ARG A 121 -1.64 3.78 16.56
C ARG A 121 -1.39 5.27 16.41
N ILE A 122 -2.31 5.95 15.72
CA ILE A 122 -2.26 7.38 15.39
C ILE A 122 -3.45 8.10 16.01
#